data_AF-A0A3N4I5G8-F1
#
_entry.id   AF-A0A3N4I5G8-F1
#
_cell.length_a   1.000
_cell.length_b   1.000
_cell.length_c   1.000
_cell.angle_alpha   90.00
_cell.angle_beta   90.00
_cell.angle_gamma   90.00
#
_symmetry.space_group_name_H-M   'P 1'
#
loop_
_entity.id
_entity.type
_entity.pdbx_description
1 polymer ?
#
loop_
_entity_poly.entity_id
_entity_poly.type
_entity_poly.pdbx_seq_one_letter_code
_entity_poly.pdbx_strand_id
1 'polypeptide(L)'
;MVCTSSTSQTKSPIQKPNHLTTPKAPPKQPTSTTLSPALSHFSSLLSSLAASEQGLTSLRTHIATESALLHSYFTTAEQELKQLSSIANSKRPDVAAERRYAAEKRREKWGELERMKGYEGEVRRLAENVRRREELERKLRALAKEVGGILLEREGLMRECVDVEI
;
A
#
# COMPACT_ATOMS: atom_id res chain seq x y z
N MET A 1 51.53 -16.28 -52.11
CA MET A 1 51.09 -17.69 -52.15
C MET A 1 49.60 -17.65 -52.47
N VAL A 2 49.10 -17.69 -53.70
CA VAL A 2 49.24 -18.63 -54.85
C VAL A 2 48.88 -20.08 -54.50
N CYS A 3 47.97 -20.62 -55.35
CA CYS A 3 47.53 -22.01 -55.60
C CYS A 3 46.14 -22.35 -55.01
N THR A 4 45.03 -22.37 -55.78
CA THR A 4 44.58 -23.35 -56.83
C THR A 4 44.40 -24.76 -56.25
N SER A 5 43.42 -25.60 -56.52
CA SER A 5 42.18 -25.68 -57.30
C SER A 5 41.64 -27.09 -56.99
N SER A 6 40.34 -27.37 -57.08
CA SER A 6 39.84 -28.56 -57.79
C SER A 6 38.31 -28.63 -57.83
N THR A 7 37.85 -28.62 -59.07
CA THR A 7 36.49 -28.72 -59.59
C THR A 7 35.99 -30.17 -59.56
N SER A 8 34.67 -30.37 -59.44
CA SER A 8 33.92 -31.32 -60.27
C SER A 8 32.41 -31.06 -60.20
N GLN A 9 31.86 -30.47 -61.26
CA GLN A 9 30.48 -30.71 -61.72
C GLN A 9 30.45 -32.15 -62.30
N THR A 10 29.37 -32.94 -62.33
CA THR A 10 28.09 -32.74 -63.03
C THR A 10 27.22 -33.99 -62.78
N LYS A 11 25.89 -33.83 -62.66
CA LYS A 11 24.81 -34.63 -63.26
C LYS A 11 23.54 -34.64 -62.39
N SER A 12 22.56 -33.83 -62.78
CA SER A 12 21.16 -34.31 -62.86
C SER A 12 21.02 -35.03 -64.22
N PRO A 13 20.13 -36.02 -64.43
CA PRO A 13 18.69 -35.91 -64.19
C PRO A 13 17.98 -37.21 -63.74
N ILE A 14 16.73 -37.09 -63.30
CA ILE A 14 15.54 -37.87 -63.75
C ILE A 14 14.40 -37.65 -62.73
N GLN A 15 13.21 -37.52 -63.28
CA GLN A 15 12.02 -36.88 -62.76
C GLN A 15 10.97 -37.93 -62.33
N LYS A 16 10.15 -37.54 -61.33
CA LYS A 16 8.81 -38.03 -60.87
C LYS A 16 8.74 -39.19 -59.85
N PRO A 17 7.64 -39.32 -59.04
CA PRO A 17 6.41 -38.52 -58.99
C PRO A 17 5.96 -38.01 -57.59
N ASN A 18 5.06 -37.03 -57.65
CA ASN A 18 4.09 -36.52 -56.67
C ASN A 18 3.89 -37.31 -55.35
N HIS A 19 4.19 -36.64 -54.24
CA HIS A 19 3.36 -36.73 -53.04
C HIS A 19 2.84 -35.33 -52.73
N LEU A 20 1.51 -35.20 -52.82
CA LEU A 20 0.74 -34.02 -52.46
C LEU A 20 0.86 -33.83 -50.93
N THR A 21 1.86 -33.09 -50.48
CA THR A 21 1.95 -32.64 -49.09
C THR A 21 1.02 -31.45 -48.92
N THR A 22 -0.15 -31.74 -48.35
CA THR A 22 -1.04 -30.74 -47.73
C THR A 22 -0.22 -29.78 -46.86
N PRO A 23 -0.42 -28.45 -46.92
CA PRO A 23 0.24 -27.54 -46.01
C PRO A 23 -0.27 -27.82 -44.60
N LYS A 24 0.62 -28.33 -43.74
CA LYS A 24 0.35 -28.47 -42.30
C LYS A 24 0.19 -27.06 -41.75
N ALA A 25 -1.06 -26.67 -41.46
CA ALA A 25 -1.36 -25.42 -40.78
C ALA A 25 -0.49 -25.32 -39.52
N PRO A 26 0.14 -24.16 -39.25
CA PRO A 26 0.90 -23.99 -38.02
C PRO A 26 -0.03 -24.20 -36.81
N PRO A 27 0.47 -24.79 -35.71
CA PRO A 27 -0.34 -25.00 -34.52
C PRO A 27 -0.88 -23.64 -34.04
N LYS A 28 -2.21 -23.55 -33.89
CA LYS A 28 -2.87 -22.36 -33.34
C LYS A 28 -2.20 -22.03 -32.01
N GLN A 29 -1.53 -20.88 -31.93
CA GLN A 29 -1.10 -20.31 -30.65
C GLN A 29 -2.31 -20.26 -29.72
N PRO A 30 -2.15 -20.58 -28.42
CA PRO A 30 -3.23 -20.35 -27.48
C PRO A 30 -3.57 -18.86 -27.56
N THR A 31 -4.79 -18.55 -27.96
CA THR A 31 -5.32 -17.20 -27.99
C THR A 31 -5.17 -16.64 -26.57
N SER A 32 -4.15 -15.81 -26.36
CA SER A 32 -4.02 -15.03 -25.14
C SER A 32 -5.34 -14.30 -24.99
N THR A 33 -6.11 -14.66 -23.97
CA THR A 33 -7.38 -14.00 -23.71
C THR A 33 -7.05 -12.56 -23.34
N THR A 34 -7.12 -11.66 -24.33
CA THR A 34 -6.93 -10.23 -24.12
C THR A 34 -8.11 -9.77 -23.27
N LEU A 35 -7.84 -9.44 -22.01
CA LEU A 35 -8.85 -8.90 -21.11
C LEU A 35 -9.43 -7.64 -21.73
N SER A 36 -10.75 -7.44 -21.62
CA SER A 36 -11.35 -6.22 -22.14
C SER A 36 -10.73 -4.98 -21.47
N PRO A 37 -10.71 -3.82 -22.16
CA PRO A 37 -10.18 -2.58 -21.58
C PRO A 37 -10.81 -2.27 -20.22
N ALA A 38 -12.11 -2.51 -20.06
CA ALA A 38 -12.84 -2.32 -18.80
C ALA A 38 -12.31 -3.22 -17.67
N LEU A 39 -12.06 -4.50 -17.95
CA LEU A 39 -11.53 -5.44 -16.96
C LEU A 39 -10.07 -5.13 -16.60
N SER A 40 -9.29 -4.64 -17.56
CA SER A 40 -7.90 -4.18 -17.33
C SER A 40 -7.87 -2.94 -16.42
N HIS A 41 -8.72 -1.95 -16.68
CA HIS A 41 -8.87 -0.78 -15.80
C HIS A 41 -9.33 -1.16 -14.40
N PHE A 42 -10.30 -2.08 -14.29
CA PHE A 42 -10.78 -2.58 -13.00
C PHE A 42 -9.68 -3.29 -12.21
N SER A 43 -8.85 -4.11 -12.87
CA SER A 43 -7.71 -4.79 -12.25
C SER A 43 -6.64 -3.80 -11.75
N SER A 44 -6.42 -2.70 -12.49
CA SER A 44 -5.55 -1.60 -12.05
C SER A 44 -6.11 -0.91 -10.81
N LEU A 45 -7.42 -0.63 -10.77
CA LEU A 45 -8.08 -0.02 -9.62
C LEU A 45 -8.01 -0.90 -8.37
N LEU A 46 -8.20 -2.22 -8.50
CA LEU A 46 -8.01 -3.16 -7.39
C LEU A 46 -6.57 -3.15 -6.85
N SER A 47 -5.58 -3.03 -7.75
CA SER A 47 -4.18 -2.94 -7.35
C SER A 47 -3.89 -1.65 -6.57
N SER A 48 -4.45 -0.52 -7.02
CA SER A 48 -4.36 0.76 -6.30
C SER A 48 -5.05 0.72 -4.94
N LEU A 49 -6.21 0.05 -4.84
CA LEU A 49 -6.93 -0.15 -3.58
C LEU A 49 -6.12 -0.98 -2.57
N ALA A 50 -5.44 -2.03 -3.03
CA ALA A 50 -4.58 -2.86 -2.19
C ALA A 50 -3.37 -2.08 -1.66
N ALA A 51 -2.71 -1.28 -2.51
CA ALA A 51 -1.59 -0.43 -2.10
C ALA A 51 -2.03 0.64 -1.07
N SER A 52 -3.22 1.22 -1.25
CA SER A 52 -3.76 2.22 -0.32
C SER A 52 -3.99 1.64 1.09
N GLU A 53 -4.46 0.39 1.18
CA GLU A 53 -4.69 -0.30 2.47
C GLU A 53 -3.41 -0.57 3.24
N GLN A 54 -2.32 -0.91 2.55
CA GLN A 54 -1.00 -1.06 3.19
C GLN A 54 -0.52 0.27 3.79
N GLY A 55 -0.71 1.38 3.06
CA GLY A 55 -0.40 2.72 3.56
C GLY A 55 -1.25 3.10 4.78
N LEU A 56 -2.55 2.80 4.74
CA LEU A 56 -3.48 3.07 5.83
C LEU A 56 -3.15 2.27 7.10
N THR A 57 -2.79 1.00 6.93
CA THR A 57 -2.36 0.12 8.04
C THR A 57 -1.10 0.66 8.73
N SER A 58 -0.16 1.15 7.94
CA SER A 58 1.07 1.77 8.44
C SER A 58 0.77 3.04 9.26
N LEU A 59 -0.11 3.91 8.74
CA LEU A 59 -0.57 5.11 9.44
C LEU A 59 -1.28 4.78 10.75
N ARG A 60 -2.18 3.79 10.74
CA ARG A 60 -2.88 3.34 11.96
C ARG A 60 -1.91 2.88 13.04
N THR A 61 -0.90 2.12 12.63
CA THR A 61 0.13 1.62 13.55
C THR A 61 0.95 2.78 14.11
N HIS A 62 1.35 3.73 13.26
CA HIS A 62 2.07 4.92 13.70
C HIS A 62 1.26 5.74 14.73
N ILE A 63 -0.01 6.02 14.45
CA ILE A 63 -0.90 6.74 15.39
C ILE A 63 -1.03 6.01 16.72
N ALA A 64 -1.19 4.68 16.70
CA ALA A 64 -1.32 3.89 17.91
C ALA A 64 -0.05 3.98 18.77
N THR A 65 1.12 3.89 18.14
CA THR A 65 2.42 4.05 18.81
C THR A 65 2.58 5.46 19.38
N GLU A 66 2.34 6.51 18.59
CA GLU A 66 2.42 7.90 19.05
C GLU A 66 1.47 8.17 20.22
N SER A 67 0.24 7.66 20.15
CA SER A 67 -0.74 7.80 21.23
C SER A 67 -0.28 7.13 22.52
N ALA A 68 0.33 5.94 22.43
CA ALA A 68 0.87 5.22 23.58
C ALA A 68 2.07 5.95 24.20
N LEU A 69 2.97 6.48 23.35
CA LEU A 69 4.12 7.28 23.80
C LEU A 69 3.66 8.55 24.50
N LEU A 70 2.68 9.27 23.94
CA LEU A 70 2.11 10.46 24.55
C LEU A 70 1.46 10.15 25.90
N HIS A 71 0.70 9.06 25.99
CA HIS A 71 0.10 8.65 27.24
C HIS A 71 1.13 8.36 28.33
N SER A 72 2.20 7.63 27.99
CA SER A 72 3.32 7.36 28.90
C SER A 72 4.02 8.64 29.33
N TYR A 73 4.27 9.54 28.38
CA TYR A 73 4.89 10.84 28.62
C TYR A 73 4.06 11.69 29.58
N PHE A 74 2.75 11.86 29.33
CA PHE A 74 1.88 12.65 30.19
C PHE A 74 1.79 12.06 31.60
N THR A 75 1.68 10.74 31.71
CA THR A 75 1.66 10.05 33.02
C THR A 75 2.93 10.35 33.81
N THR A 76 4.10 10.26 33.17
CA THR A 76 5.39 10.53 33.80
C THR A 76 5.52 12.01 34.19
N ALA A 77 5.15 12.92 33.30
CA ALA A 77 5.21 14.35 33.54
C ALA A 77 4.25 14.79 34.67
N GLU A 78 3.07 14.18 34.78
CA GLU A 78 2.15 14.44 35.89
C GLU A 78 2.72 13.97 37.24
N GLN A 79 3.41 12.83 37.26
CA GLN A 79 4.10 12.36 38.47
C GLN A 79 5.24 13.30 38.87
N GLU A 80 6.05 13.74 37.90
CA GLU A 80 7.11 14.72 38.12
C GLU A 80 6.56 16.05 38.67
N LEU A 81 5.49 16.57 38.07
CA LEU A 81 4.82 17.78 38.56
C LEU A 81 4.28 17.64 39.99
N LYS A 82 3.75 16.46 40.36
CA LYS A 82 3.31 16.17 41.73
C LYS A 82 4.48 16.19 42.71
N GLN A 83 5.61 15.58 42.35
CA GLN A 83 6.81 15.59 43.17
C GLN A 83 7.38 17.00 43.35
N LEU A 84 7.53 17.75 42.25
CA LEU A 84 7.98 19.14 42.27
C LEU A 84 7.03 20.04 43.08
N SER A 85 5.72 19.82 42.98
CA SER A 85 4.74 20.55 43.78
C SER A 85 4.87 20.26 45.28
N SER A 86 5.19 19.02 45.66
CA SER A 86 5.42 18.67 47.07
C SER A 86 6.64 19.41 47.64
N ILE A 87 7.73 19.46 46.88
CA ILE A 87 8.96 20.15 47.28
C ILE A 87 8.72 21.67 47.34
N ALA A 88 8.13 22.24 46.29
CA ALA A 88 7.87 23.68 46.19
C ALA A 88 6.98 24.21 47.33
N ASN A 89 6.05 23.39 47.83
CA ASN A 89 5.12 23.76 48.91
C ASN A 89 5.63 23.38 50.32
N SER A 90 6.84 22.83 50.44
CA SER A 90 7.41 22.43 51.74
C SER A 90 7.58 23.64 52.66
N LYS A 91 7.04 23.57 53.88
CA LYS A 91 7.17 24.67 54.87
C LYS A 91 8.50 24.67 55.63
N ARG A 92 9.37 23.69 55.39
CA ARG A 92 10.63 23.56 56.14
C ARG A 92 11.60 24.72 55.79
N PRO A 93 12.18 25.43 56.76
CA PRO A 93 12.98 26.63 56.47
C PRO A 93 14.33 26.33 55.79
N ASP A 94 14.87 25.12 55.97
CA ASP A 94 16.16 24.64 55.45
C ASP A 94 16.19 24.38 53.93
N VAL A 95 15.03 24.11 53.31
CA VAL A 95 14.92 23.78 51.88
C VAL A 95 14.51 24.97 51.00
N ALA A 96 14.81 26.21 51.42
CA ALA A 96 14.36 27.41 50.71
C ALA A 96 14.91 27.55 49.27
N ALA A 97 16.15 27.15 49.04
CA ALA A 97 16.76 27.14 47.70
C ALA A 97 16.12 26.06 46.81
N GLU A 98 15.94 24.84 47.35
CA GLU A 98 15.28 23.73 46.66
C GLU A 98 13.83 24.05 46.28
N ARG A 99 13.09 24.77 47.14
CA ARG A 99 11.75 25.26 46.80
C ARG A 99 11.73 26.14 45.56
N ARG A 100 12.66 27.10 45.47
CA ARG A 100 12.74 28.03 44.34
C ARG A 100 13.06 27.28 43.06
N TYR A 101 14.04 26.38 43.12
CA TYR A 101 14.40 25.50 42.02
C TYR A 101 13.22 24.62 41.57
N ALA A 102 12.52 23.98 42.51
CA ALA A 102 11.36 23.14 42.21
C ALA A 102 10.21 23.94 41.58
N ALA A 103 9.97 25.17 42.04
CA ALA A 103 8.96 26.05 41.46
C ALA A 103 9.30 26.50 40.02
N GLU A 104 10.59 26.73 39.74
CA GLU A 104 11.07 27.04 38.39
C GLU A 104 10.96 25.83 37.46
N LYS A 105 11.48 24.67 37.87
CA LYS A 105 11.34 23.41 37.11
C LYS A 105 9.89 23.05 36.84
N ARG A 106 9.00 23.28 37.81
CA ARG A 106 7.56 23.08 37.63
C ARG A 106 6.99 23.98 36.54
N ARG A 107 7.39 25.25 36.47
CA ARG A 107 6.97 26.18 35.40
C ARG A 107 7.48 25.74 34.03
N GLU A 108 8.75 25.34 33.94
CA GLU A 108 9.32 24.80 32.71
C GLU A 108 8.54 23.57 32.22
N LYS A 109 8.26 22.63 33.14
CA LYS A 109 7.52 21.41 32.83
C LYS A 109 6.08 21.68 32.39
N TRP A 110 5.41 22.67 32.98
CA TRP A 110 4.10 23.11 32.51
C TRP A 110 4.13 23.63 31.08
N GLY A 111 5.12 24.46 30.74
CA GLY A 111 5.28 24.95 29.37
C GLY A 111 5.59 23.81 28.37
N GLU A 112 6.33 22.80 28.80
CA GLU A 112 6.55 21.57 28.03
C GLU A 112 5.24 20.80 27.79
N LEU A 113 4.44 20.60 28.84
CA LEU A 113 3.14 19.93 28.74
C LEU A 113 2.16 20.64 27.79
N GLU A 114 2.14 21.97 27.78
CA GLU A 114 1.29 22.73 26.87
C GLU A 114 1.67 22.49 25.41
N ARG A 115 2.97 22.45 25.09
CA ARG A 115 3.45 22.10 23.75
C ARG A 115 3.06 20.68 23.36
N MET A 116 3.24 19.74 24.30
CA MET A 116 2.90 18.33 24.06
C MET A 116 1.40 18.10 23.91
N LYS A 117 0.55 18.88 24.59
CA LYS A 117 -0.92 18.87 24.37
C LYS A 117 -1.29 19.35 22.97
N GLY A 118 -0.56 20.33 22.42
CA GLY A 118 -0.69 20.73 21.02
C GLY A 118 -0.44 19.56 20.07
N TYR A 119 0.70 18.88 20.25
CA TYR A 119 1.05 17.69 19.47
C TYR A 119 0.06 16.54 19.64
N GLU A 120 -0.44 16.28 20.86
CA GLU A 120 -1.52 15.31 21.10
C GLU A 120 -2.78 15.64 20.30
N GLY A 121 -3.14 16.93 20.20
CA GLY A 121 -4.23 17.41 19.36
C GLY A 121 -4.02 17.09 17.88
N GLU A 122 -2.79 17.23 17.38
CA GLU A 122 -2.44 16.89 15.99
C GLU A 122 -2.54 15.38 15.72
N VAL A 123 -2.01 14.54 16.63
CA VAL A 123 -2.11 13.09 16.54
C VAL A 123 -3.58 12.64 16.56
N ARG A 124 -4.40 13.24 17.43
CA ARG A 124 -5.84 12.96 17.50
C ARG A 124 -6.57 13.35 16.21
N ARG A 125 -6.23 14.49 15.62
CA ARG A 125 -6.77 14.93 14.33
C ARG A 125 -6.37 13.97 13.20
N LEU A 126 -5.12 13.51 13.20
CA LEU A 126 -4.64 12.52 12.23
C LEU A 126 -5.36 11.18 12.38
N ALA A 127 -5.61 10.73 13.62
CA ALA A 127 -6.37 9.53 13.92
C ALA A 127 -7.79 9.57 13.33
N GLU A 128 -8.48 10.69 13.50
CA GLU A 128 -9.82 10.89 12.94
C GLU A 128 -9.81 10.90 11.40
N ASN A 129 -8.81 11.52 10.78
CA ASN A 129 -8.66 11.49 9.33
C ASN A 129 -8.40 10.07 8.80
N VAL A 130 -7.58 9.27 9.49
CA VAL A 130 -7.33 7.86 9.15
C VAL A 130 -8.62 7.05 9.26
N ARG A 131 -9.39 7.20 10.34
CA ARG A 131 -10.69 6.54 10.49
C ARG A 131 -11.65 6.89 9.35
N ARG A 132 -11.72 8.17 8.95
CA ARG A 132 -12.55 8.59 7.80
C ARG A 132 -12.09 7.97 6.49
N ARG A 133 -10.77 7.85 6.29
CA ARG A 133 -10.21 7.20 5.11
C ARG A 133 -10.50 5.69 5.10
N GLU A 134 -10.42 5.01 6.25
CA GLU A 134 -10.84 3.61 6.40
C GLU A 134 -12.30 3.40 6.01
N GLU A 135 -13.18 4.31 6.43
CA GLU A 135 -14.60 4.29 6.04
C GLU A 135 -14.79 4.41 4.53
N LEU A 136 -14.12 5.38 3.91
CA LEU A 136 -14.19 5.59 2.46
C LEU A 136 -13.61 4.40 1.68
N GLU A 137 -12.49 3.84 2.12
CA GLU A 137 -11.92 2.64 1.49
C GLU A 137 -12.86 1.43 1.61
N ARG A 138 -13.55 1.26 2.74
CA ARG A 138 -14.53 0.18 2.89
C ARG A 138 -15.69 0.33 1.91
N LYS A 139 -16.22 1.55 1.75
CA LYS A 139 -17.27 1.85 0.77
C LYS A 139 -16.77 1.61 -0.66
N LEU A 140 -15.56 2.07 -0.98
CA LEU A 140 -14.98 1.89 -2.30
C LEU A 140 -14.75 0.40 -2.64
N ARG A 141 -14.40 -0.43 -1.65
CA ARG A 141 -14.31 -1.89 -1.83
C ARG A 141 -15.65 -2.56 -2.05
N ALA A 142 -16.69 -2.13 -1.35
CA ALA A 142 -18.05 -2.63 -1.58
C ALA A 142 -18.48 -2.35 -3.02
N LEU A 143 -18.32 -1.11 -3.49
CA LEU A 143 -18.60 -0.72 -4.87
C LEU A 143 -17.73 -1.47 -5.89
N ALA A 144 -16.43 -1.64 -5.61
CA ALA A 144 -15.55 -2.40 -6.48
C ALA A 144 -16.01 -3.86 -6.61
N LYS A 145 -16.53 -4.47 -5.53
CA LYS A 145 -17.07 -5.82 -5.57
C LYS A 145 -18.31 -5.94 -6.45
N GLU A 146 -19.22 -4.97 -6.36
CA GLU A 146 -20.42 -4.88 -7.21
C GLU A 146 -20.05 -4.71 -8.69
N VAL A 147 -19.19 -3.74 -9.00
CA VAL A 147 -18.73 -3.48 -10.38
C VAL A 147 -17.98 -4.68 -10.94
N GLY A 148 -17.13 -5.32 -10.14
CA GLY A 148 -16.42 -6.53 -10.54
C GLY A 148 -17.36 -7.68 -10.90
N GLY A 149 -18.42 -7.88 -10.13
CA GLY A 149 -19.47 -8.86 -10.43
C GLY A 149 -20.13 -8.58 -11.79
N ILE A 150 -20.59 -7.35 -12.01
CA ILE A 150 -21.24 -6.93 -13.26
C ILE A 150 -20.29 -7.10 -14.46
N LEU A 151 -19.01 -6.73 -14.31
CA LEU A 151 -18.03 -6.88 -15.38
C LEU A 151 -17.77 -8.35 -15.72
N LEU A 152 -17.69 -9.23 -14.73
CA LEU A 152 -17.50 -10.67 -14.96
C LEU A 152 -18.73 -11.31 -15.60
N GLU A 153 -19.94 -10.96 -15.19
CA GLU A 153 -21.19 -11.40 -15.82
C GLU A 153 -21.24 -10.97 -17.29
N ARG A 154 -20.89 -9.70 -17.57
CA ARG A 154 -20.81 -9.19 -18.95
C ARG A 154 -19.79 -9.95 -19.79
N GLU A 155 -18.61 -10.23 -19.26
CA GLU A 155 -17.58 -10.99 -19.97
C GLU A 155 -18.00 -12.45 -20.20
N GLY A 156 -18.74 -13.05 -19.26
CA GLY A 156 -19.34 -14.39 -19.42
C GLY A 156 -20.34 -14.42 -20.57
N LEU A 157 -21.31 -13.50 -20.56
CA LEU A 157 -22.31 -13.37 -21.64
C LEU A 157 -21.67 -13.09 -23.00
N MET A 158 -20.64 -12.24 -23.05
CA MET A 158 -19.91 -11.95 -24.29
C MET A 158 -19.16 -13.17 -24.84
N ARG A 159 -18.66 -14.08 -23.99
CA ARG A 159 -18.04 -15.34 -24.44
C ARG A 159 -19.08 -16.35 -24.92
N GLU A 160 -20.17 -16.50 -24.18
CA GLU A 160 -21.28 -17.39 -24.57
C GLU A 160 -21.90 -16.98 -25.90
N CYS A 161 -22.04 -15.69 -26.21
CA CYS A 161 -22.52 -15.23 -27.51
C CYS A 161 -21.56 -15.54 -28.68
N VAL A 162 -20.25 -15.62 -28.43
CA VAL A 162 -19.25 -15.96 -29.46
C VAL A 162 -19.21 -17.46 -29.74
N ASP A 163 -19.52 -18.29 -28.74
CA ASP A 163 -19.54 -19.76 -28.86
C ASP A 163 -20.82 -20.31 -29.52
N VAL A 164 -21.84 -19.47 -29.76
CA VAL A 164 -23.13 -19.84 -30.38
C VAL A 164 -23.15 -19.59 -31.91
N GLU A 165 -22.15 -18.90 -32.47
CA GLU A 165 -22.04 -18.61 -33.92
C GLU A 165 -21.24 -19.66 -34.75
N ILE A 166 -21.20 -20.94 -34.33
CA ILE A 166 -20.56 -22.02 -35.11
C ILE A 166 -21.58 -23.07 -35.56
#